data_AF-A2FVE6-F1
#
_entry.id   AF-A2FVE6-F1
#
_cell.length_a   1.000
_cell.length_b   1.000
_cell.length_c   1.000
_cell.angle_alpha   90.00
_cell.angle_beta   90.00
_cell.angle_gamma   90.00
#
_symmetry.space_group_name_H-M   'P 1'
#
loop_
_entity.id
_entity.type
_entity.pdbx_description
1 polymer ?
#
loop_
_entity_poly.entity_id
_entity_poly.type
_entity_poly.pdbx_seq_one_letter_code
_entity_poly.pdbx_strand_id
1 'polypeptide(L)'
;MTSSQQPKKENWCNYSDLKPIKVFEYPDQASKIIWGINSNNIIQLSSQIIELITTNKITIQMALRLIDVFSQIRDKEIKLFSELYQKISNAFSYINKPDNEKLATLLHYQGFKFENFKPKIKEEEILNLYSTDSPLYYIAWDKIDDLKSKFPNLDINQESNKITPLDCAIKYGSELCFNYLKNLGAQYTDYSEKYAVQGGNQNIFMQMIEEGKSFDNMINKALNYRHYEIVEYLQSNFGQTPDSIAENMHFGNYDVASYLLSNGEDINKIHDLFLFIFIIVLFNYLSFHIYHCFMTFSFFSYLLLFYLIIFLFIFIIV
;
A
#
# COMPACT_ATOMS: atom_id res chain seq x y z
N MET A 1 8.24 47.36 -12.08
CA MET A 1 8.72 45.97 -11.99
C MET A 1 9.15 45.72 -10.56
N THR A 2 8.21 45.32 -9.72
CA THR A 2 8.46 44.95 -8.31
C THR A 2 9.13 43.58 -8.31
N SER A 3 10.38 43.51 -7.85
CA SER A 3 11.08 42.25 -7.64
C SER A 3 10.36 41.49 -6.52
N SER A 4 9.71 40.38 -6.88
CA SER A 4 9.21 39.41 -5.92
C SER A 4 10.42 38.84 -5.18
N GLN A 5 10.61 39.26 -3.92
CA GLN A 5 11.51 38.58 -3.00
C GLN A 5 11.10 37.11 -2.96
N GLN A 6 11.95 36.22 -3.46
CA GLN A 6 11.76 34.78 -3.31
C GLN A 6 11.65 34.47 -1.80
N PRO A 7 10.62 33.72 -1.36
CA PRO A 7 10.49 33.34 0.03
C PRO A 7 11.76 32.59 0.47
N LYS A 8 12.22 32.88 1.69
CA LYS A 8 13.36 32.22 2.33
C LYS A 8 13.18 30.71 2.22
N LYS A 9 14.22 29.99 1.79
CA LYS A 9 14.32 28.53 1.81
C LYS A 9 13.92 28.00 3.20
N GLU A 10 12.64 27.68 3.38
CA GLU A 10 12.17 26.81 4.45
C GLU A 10 12.91 25.49 4.30
N ASN A 11 13.42 24.91 5.38
CA ASN A 11 14.23 23.69 5.35
C ASN A 11 13.55 22.61 4.50
N TRP A 12 14.18 22.26 3.38
CA TRP A 12 13.69 21.23 2.47
C TRP A 12 13.81 19.90 3.19
N CYS A 13 12.67 19.24 3.41
CA CYS A 13 12.62 18.00 4.16
C CYS A 13 12.82 16.83 3.20
N ASN A 14 13.91 16.07 3.37
CA ASN A 14 14.08 14.82 2.65
C ASN A 14 13.16 13.75 3.25
N TYR A 15 12.12 13.36 2.51
CA TYR A 15 11.14 12.36 2.97
C TYR A 15 11.72 10.96 3.10
N SER A 16 12.80 10.63 2.38
CA SER A 16 13.43 9.31 2.44
C SER A 16 14.20 9.07 3.75
N ASP A 17 14.63 10.13 4.43
CA ASP A 17 15.43 10.09 5.66
C ASP A 17 14.60 10.28 6.95
N LEU A 18 13.28 10.37 6.81
CA LEU A 18 12.41 10.63 7.95
C LEU A 18 12.39 9.46 8.94
N LYS A 19 12.43 9.80 10.23
CA LYS A 19 12.26 8.85 11.32
C LYS A 19 10.84 8.92 11.85
N PRO A 20 10.13 7.79 11.95
CA PRO A 20 8.79 7.78 12.53
C PRO A 20 8.82 8.12 14.02
N ILE A 21 7.73 8.68 14.54
CA ILE A 21 7.52 8.79 16.00
C ILE A 21 7.40 7.39 16.62
N LYS A 22 7.65 7.27 17.92
CA LYS A 22 7.73 5.97 18.63
C LYS A 22 6.52 5.04 18.38
N VAL A 23 5.31 5.58 18.31
CA VAL A 23 4.09 4.78 18.07
C VAL A 23 4.05 4.18 16.65
N PHE A 24 4.76 4.76 15.71
CA PHE A 24 4.82 4.38 14.30
C PHE A 24 6.10 3.62 13.93
N GLU A 25 7.02 3.41 14.87
CA GLU A 25 8.30 2.73 14.61
C GLU A 25 8.11 1.31 14.03
N TYR A 26 7.31 0.46 14.68
CA TYR A 26 7.04 -0.90 14.18
C TYR A 26 6.09 -0.94 12.99
N PRO A 27 5.03 -0.11 12.92
CA PRO A 27 4.27 0.12 11.69
C PRO A 27 5.12 0.43 10.45
N ASP A 28 6.02 1.40 10.58
CA ASP A 28 6.93 1.83 9.52
C ASP A 28 7.86 0.69 9.12
N GLN A 29 8.46 0.01 10.10
CA GLN A 29 9.32 -1.15 9.86
C GLN A 29 8.59 -2.25 9.09
N ALA A 30 7.39 -2.64 9.53
CA ALA A 30 6.58 -3.66 8.86
C ALA A 30 6.23 -3.24 7.43
N SER A 31 5.85 -1.98 7.24
CA SER A 31 5.53 -1.42 5.95
C SER A 31 6.70 -1.47 4.98
N LYS A 32 7.90 -1.07 5.42
CA LYS A 32 9.14 -1.13 4.63
C LYS A 32 9.53 -2.57 4.28
N ILE A 33 9.38 -3.51 5.21
CA ILE A 33 9.61 -4.95 4.96
C ILE A 33 8.65 -5.48 3.89
N ILE A 34 7.33 -5.25 4.03
CA ILE A 34 6.33 -5.75 3.08
C ILE A 34 6.53 -5.10 1.71
N TRP A 35 6.82 -3.80 1.68
CA TRP A 35 7.10 -3.08 0.42
C TRP A 35 8.33 -3.61 -0.30
N GLY A 36 9.40 -3.95 0.43
CA GLY A 36 10.67 -4.46 -0.12
C GLY A 36 10.63 -5.92 -0.62
N ILE A 37 9.46 -6.55 -0.66
CA ILE A 37 9.35 -7.97 -1.02
C ILE A 37 9.58 -8.22 -2.51
N ASN A 38 10.30 -9.29 -2.80
CA ASN A 38 10.58 -9.83 -4.13
C ASN A 38 10.75 -11.36 -4.06
N SER A 39 10.95 -12.00 -5.22
CA SER A 39 11.11 -13.46 -5.33
C SER A 39 12.30 -14.01 -4.55
N ASN A 40 13.34 -13.20 -4.32
CA ASN A 40 14.59 -13.66 -3.72
C ASN A 40 14.56 -13.58 -2.19
N ASN A 41 13.74 -12.70 -1.61
CA ASN A 41 13.72 -12.42 -0.18
C ASN A 41 12.40 -12.79 0.53
N ILE A 42 11.37 -13.25 -0.19
CA ILE A 42 10.04 -13.53 0.36
C ILE A 42 10.08 -14.43 1.61
N ILE A 43 10.92 -15.47 1.64
CA ILE A 43 11.03 -16.38 2.80
C ILE A 43 11.55 -15.62 4.02
N GLN A 44 12.66 -14.89 3.88
CA GLN A 44 13.29 -14.15 4.96
C GLN A 44 12.36 -13.05 5.49
N LEU A 45 11.77 -12.25 4.59
CA LEU A 45 10.90 -11.14 4.98
C LEU A 45 9.58 -11.62 5.59
N SER A 46 9.04 -12.76 5.14
CA SER A 46 7.88 -13.39 5.79
C SER A 46 8.17 -13.71 7.26
N SER A 47 9.33 -14.29 7.55
CA SER A 47 9.72 -14.62 8.94
C SER A 47 9.85 -13.37 9.80
N GLN A 48 10.38 -12.28 9.28
CA GLN A 48 10.49 -11.01 10.01
C GLN A 48 9.10 -10.45 10.36
N ILE A 49 8.14 -10.46 9.43
CA ILE A 49 6.77 -10.02 9.72
C ILE A 49 6.10 -10.93 10.76
N ILE A 50 6.28 -12.25 10.65
CA ILE A 50 5.77 -13.20 11.64
C ILE A 50 6.36 -12.92 13.02
N GLU A 51 7.65 -12.58 13.11
CA GLU A 51 8.30 -12.19 14.36
C GLU A 51 7.70 -10.90 14.95
N LEU A 52 7.46 -9.88 14.13
CA LEU A 52 6.81 -8.64 14.57
C LEU A 52 5.40 -8.90 15.12
N ILE A 53 4.63 -9.80 14.50
CA ILE A 53 3.31 -10.19 14.99
C ILE A 53 3.42 -11.00 16.29
N THR A 54 4.29 -12.01 16.34
CA THR A 54 4.48 -12.91 17.50
C THR A 54 4.94 -12.14 18.74
N THR A 55 5.77 -11.12 18.55
CA THR A 55 6.25 -10.24 19.63
C THR A 55 5.29 -9.09 19.96
N ASN A 56 4.07 -9.09 19.39
CA ASN A 56 3.03 -8.08 19.57
C ASN A 56 3.49 -6.64 19.22
N LYS A 57 4.47 -6.50 18.33
CA LYS A 57 4.93 -5.20 17.83
C LYS A 57 3.96 -4.61 16.80
N ILE A 58 3.26 -5.48 16.07
CA ILE A 58 2.15 -5.14 15.18
C ILE A 58 1.05 -6.21 15.30
N THR A 59 -0.16 -5.91 14.85
CA THR A 59 -1.25 -6.90 14.75
C THR A 59 -1.20 -7.63 13.41
N ILE A 60 -1.77 -8.84 13.35
CA ILE A 60 -1.91 -9.57 12.08
C ILE A 60 -2.81 -8.82 11.09
N GLN A 61 -3.89 -8.21 11.56
CA GLN A 61 -4.83 -7.45 10.73
C GLN A 61 -4.13 -6.31 10.01
N MET A 62 -3.22 -5.63 10.71
CA MET A 62 -2.44 -4.54 10.15
C MET A 62 -1.48 -5.04 9.06
N ALA A 63 -0.75 -6.14 9.31
CA ALA A 63 0.13 -6.73 8.31
C ALA A 63 -0.64 -7.15 7.05
N LEU A 64 -1.78 -7.85 7.22
CA LEU A 64 -2.62 -8.28 6.10
C LEU A 64 -3.25 -7.09 5.35
N ARG A 65 -3.59 -6.00 6.06
CA ARG A 65 -4.08 -4.76 5.44
C ARG A 65 -3.01 -4.07 4.59
N LEU A 66 -1.76 -4.00 5.06
CA LEU A 66 -0.65 -3.46 4.29
C LEU A 66 -0.39 -4.29 3.02
N ILE A 67 -0.45 -5.63 3.13
CA ILE A 67 -0.32 -6.52 1.96
C ILE A 67 -1.45 -6.27 0.95
N ASP A 68 -2.69 -6.16 1.43
CA ASP A 68 -3.85 -5.85 0.60
C ASP A 68 -3.68 -4.52 -0.14
N VAL A 69 -3.30 -3.45 0.55
CA VAL A 69 -3.04 -2.13 -0.06
C VAL A 69 -1.90 -2.20 -1.08
N PHE A 70 -0.76 -2.81 -0.75
CA PHE A 70 0.38 -2.89 -1.67
C PHE A 70 0.11 -3.76 -2.88
N SER A 71 -0.71 -4.81 -2.75
CA SER A 71 -1.12 -5.63 -3.88
C SER A 71 -1.98 -4.88 -4.90
N GLN A 72 -2.59 -3.75 -4.53
CA GLN A 72 -3.32 -2.88 -5.45
C GLN A 72 -2.39 -1.92 -6.21
N ILE A 73 -1.28 -1.55 -5.58
CA ILE A 73 -0.29 -0.59 -6.11
C ILE A 73 0.71 -1.30 -7.02
N ARG A 74 1.20 -2.46 -6.56
CA ARG A 74 2.20 -3.32 -7.21
C ARG A 74 1.52 -4.56 -7.78
N ASP A 75 0.62 -4.33 -8.74
CA ASP A 75 -0.21 -5.37 -9.35
C ASP A 75 0.61 -6.41 -10.15
N LYS A 76 1.78 -6.04 -10.70
CA LYS A 76 2.74 -6.97 -11.34
C LYS A 76 3.23 -8.05 -10.37
N GLU A 77 3.33 -7.73 -9.09
CA GLU A 77 3.83 -8.60 -8.04
C GLU A 77 2.73 -9.24 -7.21
N ILE A 78 1.48 -9.19 -7.67
CA ILE A 78 0.32 -9.71 -6.92
C ILE A 78 0.48 -11.17 -6.48
N LYS A 79 1.18 -11.99 -7.28
CA LYS A 79 1.53 -13.36 -6.90
C LYS A 79 2.39 -13.41 -5.63
N LEU A 80 3.42 -12.58 -5.54
CA LEU A 80 4.29 -12.51 -4.36
C LEU A 80 3.50 -12.06 -3.12
N PHE A 81 2.59 -11.11 -3.28
CA PHE A 81 1.70 -10.69 -2.18
C PHE A 81 0.74 -11.79 -1.76
N SER A 82 0.22 -12.61 -2.69
CA SER A 82 -0.60 -13.77 -2.34
C SER A 82 0.17 -14.82 -1.53
N GLU A 83 1.43 -15.09 -1.90
CA GLU A 83 2.30 -16.02 -1.17
C GLU A 83 2.63 -15.51 0.24
N LEU A 84 2.94 -14.22 0.39
CA LEU A 84 3.17 -13.59 1.69
C LEU A 84 1.89 -13.62 2.56
N TYR A 85 0.75 -13.25 1.99
CA TYR A 85 -0.54 -13.26 2.68
C TYR A 85 -0.88 -14.66 3.20
N GLN A 86 -0.71 -15.68 2.35
CA GLN A 86 -0.95 -17.08 2.71
C GLN A 86 -0.01 -17.54 3.84
N LYS A 87 1.30 -17.26 3.74
CA LYS A 87 2.29 -17.63 4.77
C LYS A 87 1.93 -17.05 6.14
N ILE A 88 1.61 -15.76 6.21
CA ILE A 88 1.22 -15.10 7.46
C ILE A 88 -0.11 -15.66 7.97
N SER A 89 -1.12 -15.76 7.11
CA SER A 89 -2.45 -16.28 7.48
C SER A 89 -2.38 -17.69 8.06
N ASN A 90 -1.60 -18.57 7.44
CA ASN A 90 -1.39 -19.95 7.91
C ASN A 90 -0.65 -20.00 9.25
N ALA A 91 0.37 -19.16 9.45
CA ALA A 91 1.15 -19.14 10.68
C ALA A 91 0.30 -18.80 11.92
N PHE A 92 -0.76 -18.02 11.74
CA PHE A 92 -1.64 -17.57 12.84
C PHE A 92 -3.07 -18.14 12.74
N SER A 93 -3.34 -19.03 11.79
CA SER A 93 -4.69 -19.57 11.53
C SER A 93 -5.76 -18.47 11.38
N TYR A 94 -5.39 -17.33 10.78
CA TYR A 94 -6.24 -16.16 10.63
C TYR A 94 -6.59 -15.98 9.15
N ILE A 95 -7.86 -16.16 8.79
CA ILE A 95 -8.34 -16.07 7.41
C ILE A 95 -9.34 -14.92 7.35
N ASN A 96 -8.94 -13.83 6.70
CA ASN A 96 -9.81 -12.72 6.36
C ASN A 96 -9.79 -12.50 4.84
N LYS A 97 -10.90 -12.05 4.25
CA LYS A 97 -10.94 -11.74 2.81
C LYS A 97 -10.27 -10.37 2.59
N PRO A 98 -9.25 -10.23 1.72
CA PRO A 98 -8.73 -8.92 1.36
C PRO A 98 -9.75 -8.11 0.54
N ASP A 99 -9.59 -6.79 0.50
CA ASP A 99 -10.46 -5.91 -0.30
C ASP A 99 -10.08 -5.95 -1.79
N ASN A 100 -8.80 -6.15 -2.11
CA ASN A 100 -8.35 -6.37 -3.48
C ASN A 100 -8.92 -7.69 -4.04
N GLU A 101 -9.89 -7.58 -4.95
CA GLU A 101 -10.58 -8.73 -5.55
C GLU A 101 -9.61 -9.68 -6.28
N LYS A 102 -8.55 -9.15 -6.92
CA LYS A 102 -7.54 -9.97 -7.59
C LYS A 102 -6.74 -10.81 -6.58
N LEU A 103 -6.36 -10.21 -5.45
CA LEU A 103 -5.65 -10.92 -4.37
C LEU A 103 -6.56 -11.97 -3.71
N ALA A 104 -7.82 -11.61 -3.41
CA ALA A 104 -8.81 -12.54 -2.87
C ALA A 104 -9.04 -13.74 -3.81
N THR A 105 -9.10 -13.48 -5.11
CA THR A 105 -9.27 -14.53 -6.13
C THR A 105 -8.06 -15.48 -6.17
N LEU A 106 -6.83 -14.97 -6.13
CA LEU A 106 -5.63 -15.83 -6.07
C LEU A 106 -5.60 -16.69 -4.82
N LEU A 107 -5.88 -16.10 -3.65
CA LEU A 107 -5.96 -16.84 -2.38
C LEU A 107 -7.03 -17.93 -2.44
N HIS A 108 -8.16 -17.67 -3.10
CA HIS A 108 -9.20 -18.68 -3.30
C HIS A 108 -8.71 -19.87 -4.13
N TYR A 109 -8.03 -19.63 -5.26
CA TYR A 109 -7.42 -20.69 -6.06
C TYR A 109 -6.33 -21.45 -5.28
N GLN A 110 -5.67 -20.80 -4.32
CA GLN A 110 -4.73 -21.42 -3.38
C GLN A 110 -5.41 -22.19 -2.22
N GLY A 111 -6.74 -22.30 -2.22
CA GLY A 111 -7.50 -23.12 -1.28
C GLY A 111 -8.16 -22.36 -0.13
N PHE A 112 -8.04 -21.03 -0.06
CA PHE A 112 -8.72 -20.24 0.97
C PHE A 112 -10.22 -20.14 0.66
N LYS A 113 -11.05 -20.27 1.70
CA LYS A 113 -12.50 -20.14 1.59
C LYS A 113 -12.93 -18.87 2.29
N PHE A 114 -13.57 -17.97 1.53
CA PHE A 114 -14.17 -16.76 2.06
C PHE A 114 -15.69 -16.86 1.96
N GLU A 115 -16.39 -16.38 2.98
CA GLU A 115 -17.85 -16.40 3.01
C GLU A 115 -18.41 -15.56 1.85
N ASN A 116 -19.41 -16.09 1.14
CA ASN A 116 -20.10 -15.41 0.03
C ASN A 116 -19.20 -14.92 -1.13
N PHE A 117 -17.98 -15.46 -1.24
CA PHE A 117 -17.06 -15.09 -2.32
C PHE A 117 -17.05 -16.16 -3.42
N LYS A 118 -17.26 -15.73 -4.66
CA LYS A 118 -17.05 -16.53 -5.87
C LYS A 118 -16.12 -15.76 -6.81
N PRO A 119 -15.01 -16.36 -7.26
CA PRO A 119 -14.10 -15.70 -8.19
C PRO A 119 -14.81 -15.46 -9.53
N LYS A 120 -14.69 -14.23 -10.05
CA LYS A 120 -15.21 -13.85 -11.38
C LYS A 120 -14.12 -13.84 -12.45
N ILE A 121 -12.87 -13.82 -12.03
CA ILE A 121 -11.68 -13.67 -12.88
C ILE A 121 -10.91 -14.99 -12.85
N LYS A 122 -10.36 -15.40 -13.99
CA LYS A 122 -9.49 -16.58 -14.05
C LYS A 122 -8.12 -16.27 -13.42
N GLU A 123 -7.48 -17.28 -12.85
CA GLU A 123 -6.15 -17.13 -12.25
C GLU A 123 -5.12 -16.56 -13.25
N GLU A 124 -5.09 -17.11 -14.45
CA GLU A 124 -4.18 -16.69 -15.52
C GLU A 124 -4.36 -15.23 -15.94
N GLU A 125 -5.59 -14.72 -15.93
CA GLU A 125 -5.90 -13.32 -16.26
C GLU A 125 -5.37 -12.37 -15.18
N ILE A 126 -5.35 -12.81 -13.92
CA ILE A 126 -4.79 -12.02 -12.81
C ILE A 126 -3.27 -11.97 -12.92
N LEU A 127 -2.63 -13.10 -13.20
CA LEU A 127 -1.17 -13.21 -13.26
C LEU A 127 -0.55 -12.46 -14.44
N ASN A 128 -1.25 -12.34 -15.57
CA ASN A 128 -0.69 -11.73 -16.77
C ASN A 128 -0.95 -10.21 -16.89
N LEU A 129 -1.65 -9.58 -15.95
CA LEU A 129 -2.20 -8.20 -15.99
C LEU A 129 -3.18 -7.92 -17.13
N TYR A 130 -2.79 -8.30 -18.34
CA TYR A 130 -3.54 -8.24 -19.60
C TYR A 130 -3.50 -9.62 -20.27
N SER A 131 -4.43 -9.86 -21.20
CA SER A 131 -4.36 -11.05 -22.06
C SER A 131 -3.03 -11.09 -22.82
N THR A 132 -2.41 -12.27 -22.93
CA THR A 132 -1.17 -12.49 -23.69
C THR A 132 -1.32 -12.25 -25.18
N ASP A 133 -2.56 -12.19 -25.67
CA ASP A 133 -2.90 -11.85 -27.06
C ASP A 133 -3.12 -10.34 -27.26
N SER A 134 -2.98 -9.54 -26.20
CA SER A 134 -3.10 -8.08 -26.25
C SER A 134 -1.72 -7.41 -26.36
N PRO A 135 -1.57 -6.34 -27.17
CA PRO A 135 -0.38 -5.50 -27.17
C PRO A 135 -0.01 -4.96 -25.78
N LEU A 136 -1.03 -4.67 -24.94
CA LEU A 136 -0.83 -4.13 -23.59
C LEU A 136 -0.04 -5.06 -22.68
N TYR A 137 -0.12 -6.38 -22.89
CA TYR A 137 0.70 -7.35 -22.16
C TYR A 137 2.18 -7.09 -22.43
N TYR A 138 2.59 -7.04 -23.69
CA TYR A 138 3.99 -6.85 -24.06
C TYR A 138 4.51 -5.49 -23.63
N ILE A 139 3.66 -4.46 -23.73
CA ILE A 139 4.00 -3.11 -23.25
C ILE A 139 4.23 -3.10 -21.74
N ALA A 140 3.31 -3.63 -20.93
CA ALA A 140 3.44 -3.62 -19.46
C ALA A 140 4.66 -4.40 -18.93
N TRP A 141 5.16 -5.34 -19.72
CA TRP A 141 6.36 -6.14 -19.43
C TRP A 141 7.62 -5.65 -20.15
N ASP A 142 7.54 -4.50 -20.82
CA ASP A 142 8.61 -3.88 -21.63
C ASP A 142 9.25 -4.80 -22.70
N LYS A 143 8.46 -5.71 -23.27
CA LYS A 143 8.89 -6.71 -24.27
C LYS A 143 8.79 -6.18 -25.69
N ILE A 144 9.62 -5.19 -26.00
CA ILE A 144 9.53 -4.44 -27.26
C ILE A 144 9.69 -5.30 -28.53
N ASP A 145 10.60 -6.29 -28.53
CA ASP A 145 10.84 -7.11 -29.72
C ASP A 145 9.65 -8.03 -30.02
N ASP A 146 9.06 -8.61 -28.97
CA ASP A 146 7.84 -9.42 -29.10
C ASP A 146 6.65 -8.57 -29.55
N LEU A 147 6.52 -7.34 -29.03
CA LEU A 147 5.48 -6.39 -29.43
C LEU A 147 5.56 -6.10 -30.94
N LYS A 148 6.74 -5.75 -31.45
CA LYS A 148 6.97 -5.45 -32.87
C LYS A 148 6.70 -6.65 -33.77
N SER A 149 7.13 -7.83 -33.34
CA SER A 149 6.97 -9.08 -34.09
C SER A 149 5.51 -9.50 -34.20
N LYS A 150 4.76 -9.43 -33.10
CA LYS A 150 3.35 -9.89 -33.04
C LYS A 150 2.35 -8.86 -33.54
N PHE A 151 2.64 -7.56 -33.39
CA PHE A 151 1.73 -6.47 -33.74
C PHE A 151 2.41 -5.45 -34.66
N PRO A 152 2.81 -5.83 -35.90
CA PRO A 152 3.51 -4.93 -36.82
C PRO A 152 2.66 -3.72 -37.25
N ASN A 153 1.32 -3.84 -37.17
CA ASN A 153 0.36 -2.79 -37.50
C ASN A 153 -0.39 -2.31 -36.24
N LEU A 154 0.33 -2.17 -35.12
CA LEU A 154 -0.25 -1.68 -33.87
C LEU A 154 -0.91 -0.31 -34.07
N ASP A 155 -2.20 -0.19 -33.75
CA ASP A 155 -2.83 1.11 -33.60
C ASP A 155 -2.39 1.74 -32.27
N ILE A 156 -1.51 2.74 -32.37
CA ILE A 156 -0.86 3.38 -31.22
C ILE A 156 -1.80 4.27 -30.40
N ASN A 157 -2.96 4.65 -30.95
CA ASN A 157 -3.92 5.54 -30.31
C ASN A 157 -5.21 4.81 -29.89
N GLN A 158 -5.38 3.55 -30.29
CA GLN A 158 -6.55 2.77 -29.91
C GLN A 158 -6.53 2.47 -28.41
N GLU A 159 -7.53 2.98 -27.70
CA GLU A 159 -7.78 2.60 -26.32
C GLU A 159 -8.26 1.16 -26.20
N SER A 160 -7.64 0.41 -25.31
CA SER A 160 -8.07 -0.94 -24.91
C SER A 160 -8.09 -1.01 -23.40
N ASN A 161 -9.14 -1.55 -22.79
CA ASN A 161 -9.32 -1.53 -21.33
C ASN A 161 -9.22 -0.12 -20.70
N LYS A 162 -9.66 0.92 -21.43
CA LYS A 162 -9.60 2.34 -21.01
C LYS A 162 -8.18 2.88 -20.81
N ILE A 163 -7.20 2.32 -21.50
CA ILE A 163 -5.82 2.81 -21.50
C ILE A 163 -5.25 2.74 -22.92
N THR A 164 -4.50 3.78 -23.31
CA THR A 164 -3.77 3.78 -24.58
C THR A 164 -2.49 2.93 -24.45
N PRO A 165 -1.91 2.44 -25.57
CA PRO A 165 -0.58 1.82 -25.56
C PRO A 165 0.48 2.68 -24.85
N LEU A 166 0.50 4.00 -25.13
CA LEU A 166 1.47 4.91 -24.52
C LEU A 166 1.25 5.05 -23.02
N ASP A 167 0.01 5.27 -22.57
CA ASP A 167 -0.31 5.34 -21.14
C ASP A 167 0.02 4.05 -20.41
N CYS A 168 -0.14 2.90 -21.07
CA CYS A 168 0.27 1.61 -20.51
C CYS A 168 1.79 1.56 -20.29
N ALA A 169 2.58 2.03 -21.26
CA ALA A 169 4.03 2.09 -21.13
C ALA A 169 4.45 3.02 -19.99
N ILE A 170 3.80 4.19 -19.90
CA ILE A 170 4.03 5.19 -18.85
C ILE A 170 3.70 4.61 -17.47
N LYS A 171 2.49 4.04 -17.31
CA LYS A 171 1.99 3.50 -16.03
C LYS A 171 2.90 2.41 -15.45
N TYR A 172 3.49 1.58 -16.32
CA TYR A 172 4.33 0.46 -15.91
C TYR A 172 5.83 0.74 -16.03
N GLY A 173 6.22 1.99 -16.29
CA GLY A 173 7.63 2.39 -16.40
C GLY A 173 8.40 1.65 -17.51
N SER A 174 7.69 1.24 -18.57
CA SER A 174 8.21 0.40 -19.66
C SER A 174 8.90 1.28 -20.71
N GLU A 175 10.14 1.65 -20.42
CA GLU A 175 10.91 2.69 -21.11
C GLU A 175 11.18 2.37 -22.59
N LEU A 176 11.47 1.11 -22.92
CA LEU A 176 11.73 0.73 -24.32
C LEU A 176 10.47 0.86 -25.17
N CYS A 177 9.33 0.39 -24.63
CA CYS A 177 8.04 0.50 -25.28
C CYS A 177 7.57 1.96 -25.36
N PHE A 178 7.78 2.75 -24.31
CA PHE A 178 7.49 4.19 -24.29
C PHE A 178 8.23 4.91 -25.43
N ASN A 179 9.54 4.73 -25.53
CA ASN A 179 10.36 5.36 -26.57
C ASN A 179 9.91 4.94 -27.98
N TYR A 180 9.61 3.65 -28.17
CA TYR A 180 9.08 3.16 -29.44
C TYR A 180 7.75 3.81 -29.82
N LEU A 181 6.79 3.85 -28.89
CA LEU A 181 5.45 4.41 -29.13
C LEU A 181 5.52 5.92 -29.40
N LYS A 182 6.36 6.66 -28.68
CA LYS A 182 6.64 8.08 -28.93
C LYS A 182 7.21 8.31 -30.33
N ASN A 183 8.15 7.48 -30.77
CA ASN A 183 8.73 7.57 -32.12
C ASN A 183 7.71 7.28 -33.23
N LEU A 184 6.66 6.52 -32.94
CA LEU A 184 5.53 6.31 -33.85
C LEU A 184 4.52 7.47 -33.85
N GLY A 185 4.71 8.48 -33.00
CA GLY A 185 3.84 9.65 -32.90
C GLY A 185 2.69 9.53 -31.91
N ALA A 186 2.75 8.56 -30.96
CA ALA A 186 1.74 8.44 -29.92
C ALA A 186 1.68 9.72 -29.05
N GLN A 187 0.46 10.12 -28.69
CA GLN A 187 0.21 11.34 -27.92
C GLN A 187 -0.14 11.01 -26.47
N TYR A 188 0.22 11.93 -25.57
CA TYR A 188 -0.23 11.86 -24.18
C TYR A 188 -1.74 12.07 -24.09
N THR A 189 -2.36 11.45 -23.10
CA THR A 189 -3.75 11.71 -22.69
C THR A 189 -3.77 12.60 -21.45
N ASP A 190 -4.97 12.90 -20.95
CA ASP A 190 -5.18 13.63 -19.69
C ASP A 190 -4.83 12.78 -18.44
N TYR A 191 -4.51 11.50 -18.62
CA TYR A 191 -4.12 10.60 -17.53
C TYR A 191 -2.62 10.30 -17.49
N SER A 192 -1.87 10.67 -18.53
CA SER A 192 -0.46 10.31 -18.67
C SER A 192 0.39 10.78 -17.48
N GLU A 193 0.17 11.99 -16.97
CA GLU A 193 0.94 12.58 -15.87
C GLU A 193 0.72 11.78 -14.57
N LYS A 194 -0.53 11.42 -14.30
CA LYS A 194 -0.86 10.53 -13.18
C LYS A 194 -0.16 9.19 -13.36
N TYR A 195 -0.19 8.60 -14.56
CA TYR A 195 0.45 7.32 -14.81
C TYR A 195 1.98 7.38 -14.68
N ALA A 196 2.63 8.48 -15.06
CA ALA A 196 4.07 8.62 -14.93
C ALA A 196 4.48 8.64 -13.46
N VAL A 197 3.72 9.36 -12.63
CA VAL A 197 3.91 9.38 -11.18
C VAL A 197 3.65 8.01 -10.56
N GLN A 198 2.69 7.23 -11.07
CA GLN A 198 2.46 5.85 -10.60
C GLN A 198 3.59 4.89 -11.02
N GLY A 199 4.06 5.01 -12.26
CA GLY A 199 5.07 4.14 -12.85
C GLY A 199 6.46 4.35 -12.26
N GLY A 200 6.78 5.56 -11.80
CA GLY A 200 8.03 5.84 -11.08
C GLY A 200 9.29 5.79 -11.92
N ASN A 201 9.20 5.56 -13.23
CA ASN A 201 10.35 5.60 -14.12
C ASN A 201 10.78 7.07 -14.30
N GLN A 202 11.95 7.41 -13.76
CA GLN A 202 12.49 8.77 -13.77
C GLN A 202 12.72 9.31 -15.18
N ASN A 203 13.15 8.46 -16.12
CA ASN A 203 13.43 8.89 -17.49
C ASN A 203 12.14 9.32 -18.21
N ILE A 204 11.08 8.51 -18.10
CA ILE A 204 9.75 8.84 -18.65
C ILE A 204 9.22 10.12 -17.99
N PHE A 205 9.28 10.20 -16.66
CA PHE A 205 8.80 11.36 -15.92
C PHE A 205 9.51 12.66 -16.34
N MET A 206 10.84 12.64 -16.41
CA MET A 206 11.64 13.81 -16.81
C MET A 206 11.39 14.20 -18.27
N GLN A 207 11.30 13.24 -19.19
CA GLN A 207 10.98 13.53 -20.59
C GLN A 207 9.61 14.20 -20.72
N MET A 208 8.60 13.76 -19.96
CA MET A 208 7.29 14.40 -19.99
C MET A 208 7.33 15.86 -19.52
N ILE A 209 8.16 16.18 -18.52
CA ILE A 209 8.39 17.57 -18.08
C ILE A 209 9.04 18.39 -19.18
N GLU A 210 10.08 17.86 -19.84
CA GLU A 210 10.78 18.53 -20.95
C GLU A 210 9.84 18.80 -22.13
N GLU A 211 8.88 17.91 -22.37
CA GLU A 211 7.82 18.06 -23.37
C GLU A 211 6.65 18.95 -22.91
N GLY A 212 6.77 19.60 -21.75
CA GLY A 212 5.85 20.64 -21.28
C GLY A 212 4.64 20.15 -20.50
N LYS A 213 4.62 18.90 -20.02
CA LYS A 213 3.55 18.41 -19.14
C LYS A 213 3.67 19.01 -17.72
N SER A 214 2.52 19.34 -17.12
CA SER A 214 2.45 19.81 -15.74
C SER A 214 2.10 18.67 -14.79
N PHE A 215 2.73 18.65 -13.61
CA PHE A 215 2.51 17.62 -12.57
C PHE A 215 1.91 18.22 -11.30
N ASP A 216 1.01 19.20 -11.44
CA ASP A 216 0.34 19.85 -10.32
C ASP A 216 -0.43 18.86 -9.45
N ASN A 217 -0.33 19.02 -8.12
CA ASN A 217 -1.03 18.21 -7.11
C ASN A 217 -0.75 16.69 -7.18
N MET A 218 0.49 16.29 -7.50
CA MET A 218 0.89 14.89 -7.64
C MET A 218 1.70 14.33 -6.47
N ILE A 219 2.12 15.16 -5.50
CA ILE A 219 3.03 14.73 -4.44
C ILE A 219 2.47 13.59 -3.57
N ASN A 220 1.19 13.63 -3.18
CA ASN A 220 0.56 12.53 -2.45
C ASN A 220 0.53 11.25 -3.29
N LYS A 221 0.33 11.36 -4.62
CA LYS A 221 0.36 10.20 -5.51
C LYS A 221 1.76 9.57 -5.56
N ALA A 222 2.80 10.39 -5.68
CA ALA A 222 4.19 9.92 -5.68
C ALA A 222 4.54 9.21 -4.35
N LEU A 223 4.07 9.74 -3.22
CA LEU A 223 4.21 9.13 -1.91
C LEU A 223 3.47 7.79 -1.79
N ASN A 224 2.22 7.70 -2.27
CA ASN A 224 1.46 6.44 -2.22
C ASN A 224 2.18 5.31 -2.97
N TYR A 225 2.94 5.65 -4.01
CA TYR A 225 3.74 4.72 -4.80
C TYR A 225 5.21 4.64 -4.36
N ARG A 226 5.60 5.38 -3.33
CA ARG A 226 6.96 5.44 -2.74
C ARG A 226 8.07 5.81 -3.72
N HIS A 227 7.76 6.65 -4.70
CA HIS A 227 8.76 7.18 -5.63
C HIS A 227 9.36 8.46 -5.06
N TYR A 228 10.20 8.33 -4.03
CA TYR A 228 10.71 9.45 -3.24
C TYR A 228 11.50 10.46 -4.08
N GLU A 229 12.18 10.03 -5.14
CA GLU A 229 12.89 10.94 -6.04
C GLU A 229 11.93 11.82 -6.84
N ILE A 230 10.75 11.30 -7.21
CA ILE A 230 9.68 12.10 -7.80
C ILE A 230 9.08 13.05 -6.75
N VAL A 231 8.90 12.60 -5.51
CA VAL A 231 8.43 13.46 -4.40
C VAL A 231 9.37 14.65 -4.20
N GLU A 232 10.68 14.37 -4.11
CA GLU A 232 11.73 15.39 -3.99
C GLU A 232 11.67 16.36 -5.17
N TYR A 233 11.55 15.86 -6.40
CA TYR A 233 11.42 16.71 -7.58
C TYR A 233 10.18 17.62 -7.50
N LEU A 234 9.02 17.06 -7.14
CA LEU A 234 7.75 17.79 -7.06
C LEU A 234 7.78 18.88 -5.99
N GLN A 235 8.33 18.57 -4.82
CA GLN A 235 8.54 19.55 -3.76
C GLN A 235 9.49 20.65 -4.22
N SER A 236 10.56 20.26 -4.90
CA SER A 236 11.66 21.16 -5.25
C SER A 236 11.30 22.15 -6.35
N ASN A 237 10.65 21.67 -7.40
CA ASN A 237 10.42 22.43 -8.63
C ASN A 237 9.00 23.00 -8.68
N PHE A 238 8.04 22.38 -8.01
CA PHE A 238 6.64 22.81 -8.00
C PHE A 238 6.16 23.28 -6.62
N GLY A 239 7.01 23.25 -5.58
CA GLY A 239 6.64 23.71 -4.23
C GLY A 239 5.52 22.89 -3.59
N GLN A 240 5.30 21.66 -4.06
CA GLN A 240 4.22 20.81 -3.54
C GLN A 240 4.60 20.24 -2.17
N THR A 241 3.61 20.13 -1.29
CA THR A 241 3.75 19.50 0.02
C THR A 241 2.64 18.47 0.22
N PRO A 242 2.93 17.32 0.86
CA PRO A 242 1.87 16.39 1.24
C PRO A 242 1.02 16.97 2.35
N ASP A 243 -0.28 16.69 2.30
CA ASP A 243 -1.26 17.35 3.17
C ASP A 243 -2.26 16.39 3.84
N SER A 244 -2.01 15.08 3.77
CA SER A 244 -2.90 14.06 4.33
C SER A 244 -2.16 13.03 5.18
N ILE A 245 -2.32 13.14 6.51
CA ILE A 245 -1.82 12.13 7.46
C ILE A 245 -2.52 10.79 7.23
N ALA A 246 -3.84 10.81 7.04
CA ALA A 246 -4.67 9.60 6.88
C ALA A 246 -4.30 8.80 5.62
N GLU A 247 -4.07 9.49 4.49
CA GLU A 247 -3.67 8.85 3.25
C GLU A 247 -2.28 8.22 3.40
N ASN A 248 -1.33 8.94 3.98
CA ASN A 248 0.01 8.40 4.24
C ASN A 248 -0.04 7.16 5.13
N MET A 249 -0.85 7.15 6.20
CA MET A 249 -1.02 5.95 7.03
C MET A 249 -1.67 4.79 6.27
N HIS A 250 -2.67 5.07 5.42
CA HIS A 250 -3.32 4.04 4.60
C HIS A 250 -2.34 3.34 3.67
N PHE A 251 -1.44 4.10 3.04
CA PHE A 251 -0.38 3.60 2.15
C PHE A 251 0.90 3.22 2.90
N GLY A 252 0.87 3.19 4.24
CA GLY A 252 1.97 2.76 5.09
C GLY A 252 3.19 3.69 5.11
N ASN A 253 3.05 4.95 4.70
CA ASN A 253 4.08 5.99 4.78
C ASN A 253 4.10 6.61 6.18
N TYR A 254 4.41 5.77 7.17
CA TYR A 254 4.30 6.12 8.59
C TYR A 254 5.35 7.15 9.04
N ASP A 255 6.51 7.18 8.40
CA ASP A 255 7.54 8.22 8.54
C ASP A 255 7.03 9.61 8.09
N VAL A 256 6.39 9.69 6.92
CA VAL A 256 5.78 10.91 6.41
C VAL A 256 4.60 11.33 7.27
N ALA A 257 3.73 10.39 7.66
CA ALA A 257 2.63 10.66 8.59
C ALA A 257 3.13 11.20 9.94
N SER A 258 4.24 10.66 10.45
CA SER A 258 4.89 11.14 11.67
C SER A 258 5.36 12.59 11.52
N TYR A 259 6.02 12.90 10.41
CA TYR A 259 6.47 14.26 10.11
C TYR A 259 5.31 15.25 10.07
N LEU A 260 4.22 14.92 9.35
CA LEU A 260 3.05 15.79 9.26
C LEU A 260 2.40 16.02 10.63
N LEU A 261 2.24 14.96 11.43
CA LEU A 261 1.73 15.06 12.81
C LEU A 261 2.61 15.95 13.69
N SER A 262 3.93 15.80 13.60
CA SER A 262 4.88 16.62 14.38
C SER A 262 4.88 18.10 13.99
N ASN A 263 4.44 18.44 12.78
CA ASN A 263 4.29 19.82 12.32
C ASN A 263 2.88 20.39 12.53
N GLY A 264 1.99 19.65 13.18
CA GLY A 264 0.65 20.13 13.55
C GLY A 264 -0.36 20.13 12.40
N GLU A 265 -0.12 19.34 11.36
CA GLU A 265 -1.08 19.15 10.27
C GLU A 265 -2.40 18.55 10.79
N ASP A 266 -3.53 18.99 10.22
CA ASP A 266 -4.85 18.54 10.66
C ASP A 266 -5.12 17.10 10.21
N ILE A 267 -5.24 16.21 11.19
CA ILE A 267 -5.57 14.79 10.98
C ILE A 267 -6.95 14.58 10.33
N ASN A 268 -7.85 15.56 10.46
CA ASN A 268 -9.25 15.46 10.02
C ASN A 268 -9.47 15.90 8.56
N LYS A 269 -8.44 16.38 7.86
CA LYS A 269 -8.57 16.94 6.50
C LYS A 269 -9.09 15.92 5.47
N ILE A 270 -9.03 14.60 5.75
CA ILE A 270 -9.62 13.54 4.92
C ILE A 270 -10.33 12.51 5.84
N HIS A 271 -11.63 12.68 6.02
CA HIS A 271 -12.33 12.29 7.26
C HIS A 271 -12.88 10.85 7.37
N ASP A 272 -12.81 9.98 6.36
CA ASP A 272 -13.54 8.69 6.43
C ASP A 272 -12.69 7.45 6.75
N LEU A 273 -11.43 7.40 6.30
CA LEU A 273 -10.62 6.18 6.39
C LEU A 273 -9.83 6.07 7.71
N PHE A 274 -9.39 7.20 8.26
CA PHE A 274 -8.66 7.25 9.54
C PHE A 274 -9.57 6.84 10.70
N LEU A 275 -10.82 7.31 10.71
CA LEU A 275 -11.80 6.89 11.71
C LEU A 275 -11.98 5.36 11.70
N PHE A 276 -12.02 4.75 10.51
CA PHE A 276 -12.21 3.31 10.37
C PHE A 276 -11.01 2.50 10.87
N ILE A 277 -9.79 2.87 10.51
CA ILE A 277 -8.56 2.18 10.97
C ILE A 277 -8.34 2.43 12.47
N PHE A 278 -8.53 3.67 12.94
CA PHE A 278 -8.43 4.00 14.35
C PHE A 278 -9.48 3.24 15.15
N ILE A 279 -10.73 3.16 14.70
CA ILE A 279 -11.75 2.32 15.32
C ILE A 279 -11.29 0.86 15.35
N ILE A 280 -10.79 0.27 14.25
CA ILE A 280 -10.35 -1.14 14.25
C ILE A 280 -9.20 -1.38 15.24
N VAL A 281 -8.19 -0.51 15.26
CA VAL A 281 -7.04 -0.64 16.16
C VAL A 281 -7.48 -0.42 17.61
N LEU A 282 -8.29 0.61 17.87
CA LEU A 282 -8.81 0.90 19.20
C LEU A 282 -9.77 -0.17 19.69
N PHE A 283 -10.62 -0.76 18.84
CA PHE A 283 -11.53 -1.83 19.21
C PHE A 283 -10.77 -3.09 19.61
N ASN A 284 -9.67 -3.40 18.92
CA ASN A 284 -8.82 -4.53 19.30
C ASN A 284 -8.07 -4.27 20.63
N TYR A 285 -7.58 -3.05 20.84
CA TYR A 285 -6.89 -2.67 22.07
C TYR A 285 -7.85 -2.57 23.28
N LEU A 286 -9.03 -2.00 23.07
CA LEU A 286 -10.08 -1.85 24.06
C LEU A 286 -10.74 -3.19 24.36
N SER A 287 -10.95 -4.06 23.38
CA SER A 287 -11.43 -5.44 23.60
C SER A 287 -10.43 -6.22 24.46
N PHE A 288 -9.13 -6.07 24.23
CA PHE A 288 -8.11 -6.72 25.05
C PHE A 288 -8.09 -6.19 26.49
N HIS A 289 -8.13 -4.87 26.67
CA HIS A 289 -8.17 -4.27 28.01
C HIS A 289 -9.49 -4.51 28.75
N ILE A 290 -10.63 -4.42 28.07
CA ILE A 290 -11.94 -4.73 28.65
C ILE A 290 -12.00 -6.22 28.99
N TYR A 291 -11.55 -7.12 28.12
CA TYR A 291 -11.48 -8.55 28.42
C TYR A 291 -10.55 -8.83 29.62
N HIS A 292 -9.38 -8.20 29.67
CA HIS A 292 -8.47 -8.34 30.81
C HIS A 292 -9.09 -7.78 32.10
N CYS A 293 -9.76 -6.62 32.05
CA CYS A 293 -10.51 -6.07 33.18
C CYS A 293 -11.66 -6.98 33.60
N PHE A 294 -12.38 -7.58 32.66
CA PHE A 294 -13.50 -8.49 32.92
C PHE A 294 -13.02 -9.81 33.54
N MET A 295 -11.94 -10.39 33.03
CA MET A 295 -11.31 -11.58 33.59
C MET A 295 -10.71 -11.32 34.97
N THR A 296 -10.10 -10.15 35.18
CA THR A 296 -9.58 -9.73 36.49
C THR A 296 -10.74 -9.56 37.48
N PHE A 297 -11.82 -8.88 37.06
CA PHE A 297 -13.00 -8.66 37.88
C PHE A 297 -13.73 -9.97 38.21
N SER A 298 -13.89 -10.88 37.24
CA SER A 298 -14.49 -12.19 37.49
C SER A 298 -13.64 -13.01 38.46
N PHE A 299 -12.31 -13.00 38.32
CA PHE A 299 -11.40 -13.69 39.24
C PHE A 299 -11.53 -13.19 40.68
N PHE A 300 -11.58 -11.87 40.89
CA PHE A 300 -11.81 -11.29 42.22
C PHE A 300 -13.22 -11.60 42.76
N SER A 301 -14.25 -11.62 41.91
CA SER A 301 -15.62 -11.96 42.36
C SER A 301 -15.75 -13.42 42.82
N TYR A 302 -15.09 -14.36 42.12
CA TYR A 302 -15.07 -15.77 42.50
C TYR A 302 -14.26 -16.00 43.78
N LEU A 303 -13.13 -15.28 43.95
CA LEU A 303 -12.34 -15.35 45.17
C LEU A 303 -13.14 -14.83 46.36
N LEU A 304 -13.83 -13.70 46.21
CA LEU A 304 -14.67 -13.11 47.25
C LEU A 304 -15.84 -14.03 47.63
N LEU A 305 -16.50 -14.63 46.64
CA LEU A 305 -17.57 -15.61 46.85
C LEU A 305 -17.06 -16.86 47.58
N PHE A 306 -15.88 -17.36 47.20
CA PHE A 306 -15.23 -18.51 47.85
C PHE A 306 -14.85 -18.21 49.31
N TYR A 307 -14.29 -17.02 49.58
CA TYR A 307 -14.02 -16.56 50.95
C TYR A 307 -15.30 -16.42 51.78
N LEU A 308 -16.39 -15.94 51.18
CA LEU A 308 -17.69 -15.82 51.85
C LEU A 308 -18.25 -17.21 52.22
N ILE A 309 -18.12 -18.19 51.33
CA ILE A 309 -18.55 -19.57 51.56
C ILE A 309 -17.72 -20.22 52.67
N ILE A 310 -16.39 -20.07 52.66
CA ILE A 310 -15.52 -20.58 53.75
C ILE A 310 -15.89 -19.94 55.09
N PHE A 311 -16.12 -18.62 55.10
CA PHE A 311 -16.50 -17.91 56.32
C PHE A 311 -17.85 -18.40 56.87
N LEU A 312 -18.84 -18.64 56.00
CA LEU A 312 -20.13 -19.24 56.38
C LEU A 312 -19.98 -20.65 56.94
N PHE A 313 -19.10 -21.48 56.37
CA PHE A 313 -18.83 -22.83 56.87
C PHE A 313 -18.15 -22.82 58.25
N ILE A 314 -17.26 -21.87 58.53
CA ILE A 314 -16.61 -21.74 59.84
C ILE A 314 -17.63 -21.40 60.94
N PHE A 315 -18.63 -20.56 60.63
CA PHE A 315 -19.67 -20.18 61.58
C PHE A 315 -20.74 -21.25 61.82
N ILE A 316 -20.89 -22.23 60.92
CA ILE A 316 -21.85 -23.33 61.09
C ILE A 316 -21.24 -24.48 61.94
N ILE A 317 -19.91 -24.54 62.07
CA ILE A 317 -19.20 -25.63 62.75
C ILE A 317 -18.81 -25.29 64.21
N VAL A 318 -18.97 -24.03 64.65
CA VAL A 318 -18.71 -23.56 66.03
C VAL A 318 -20.01 -23.38 66.79
#